data_AF-A0A9Q1IZJ6-F1
#
_entry.id   AF-A0A9Q1IZJ6-F1
#
_cell.length_a   1.000
_cell.length_b   1.000
_cell.length_c   1.000
_cell.angle_alpha   90.00
_cell.angle_beta   90.00
_cell.angle_gamma   90.00
#
_symmetry.space_group_name_H-M   'P 1'
#
loop_
_entity.id
_entity.type
_entity.pdbx_description
1 polymer ?
#
loop_
_entity_poly.entity_id
_entity_poly.type
_entity_poly.pdbx_seq_one_letter_code
_entity_poly.pdbx_strand_id
1 'polypeptide(L)'
;MLRQFQGCLFLTKEILRGPSYAGHTVQPSVTTMPKSKRDKKISLTKTTKKGLETKQNLIEELRKCVDTYKYVFIFSIANTRNNKLKDIRTAWKHSRFFFGKNKVMMIALGNGRTDEYKDNLHKVSKFLRGEVGVLFTNKTKEEVQEYFSNFKEMDFARAGNKARMAITLDEGPLTQFPHSMEPQLRQLGLPTALKKGVVTLLKDHEVCKVGDALTPEQARILKLFNIEMVEFKVTIKCMWNSETGDFEKLQGEEEEEAMQHDEVEENNSNRWT
;
A
#
# COMPACT_ATOMS: atom_id res chain seq x y z
N MET A 1 -67.98 -0.46 -71.88
CA MET A 1 -68.89 -1.59 -71.62
C MET A 1 -69.16 -1.59 -70.12
N LEU A 2 -70.24 -0.96 -69.67
CA LEU A 2 -71.62 -1.48 -69.50
C LEU A 2 -71.83 -2.23 -68.17
N ARG A 3 -72.86 -1.74 -67.46
CA ARG A 3 -73.65 -2.30 -66.35
C ARG A 3 -73.15 -1.96 -64.93
N GLN A 4 -73.85 -1.09 -64.15
CA GLN A 4 -75.17 -1.28 -63.49
C GLN A 4 -75.11 -2.36 -62.39
N PHE A 5 -75.70 -2.25 -61.20
CA PHE A 5 -76.87 -1.53 -60.72
C PHE A 5 -76.94 -1.57 -59.17
N GLN A 6 -77.63 -0.59 -58.55
CA GLN A 6 -78.59 -0.65 -57.42
C GLN A 6 -78.34 -1.60 -56.22
N GLY A 7 -78.61 -1.25 -54.96
CA GLY A 7 -79.40 -0.15 -54.40
C GLY A 7 -79.82 -0.50 -52.96
N CYS A 8 -80.14 0.55 -52.19
CA CYS A 8 -81.30 0.68 -51.27
C CYS A 8 -81.51 -0.37 -50.13
N LEU A 9 -82.00 -0.05 -48.92
CA LEU A 9 -82.77 1.07 -48.39
C LEU A 9 -82.84 0.91 -46.84
N PHE A 10 -82.72 2.03 -46.10
CA PHE A 10 -83.54 2.46 -44.95
C PHE A 10 -83.81 1.60 -43.69
N LEU A 11 -83.66 2.22 -42.50
CA LEU A 11 -84.68 2.61 -41.47
C LEU A 11 -83.99 2.74 -40.08
N THR A 12 -83.69 3.94 -39.56
CA THR A 12 -84.44 4.77 -38.55
C THR A 12 -84.53 4.26 -37.10
N LYS A 13 -84.21 5.19 -36.16
CA LYS A 13 -84.55 5.28 -34.72
C LYS A 13 -83.86 4.25 -33.80
N GLU A 14 -83.43 4.50 -32.56
CA GLU A 14 -83.74 5.52 -31.56
C GLU A 14 -82.64 5.46 -30.45
N ILE A 15 -82.26 6.62 -29.93
CA ILE A 15 -81.90 6.97 -28.53
C ILE A 15 -81.53 5.82 -27.56
N LEU A 16 -80.37 5.92 -26.89
CA LEU A 16 -80.25 5.91 -25.41
C LEU A 16 -78.81 6.29 -24.96
N ARG A 17 -78.74 7.24 -24.02
CA ARG A 17 -77.52 7.73 -23.34
C ARG A 17 -77.01 6.72 -22.30
N GLY A 18 -75.68 6.59 -22.16
CA GLY A 18 -75.01 5.91 -21.06
C GLY A 18 -73.53 6.30 -20.96
N PRO A 19 -72.88 6.27 -19.78
CA PRO A 19 -72.03 7.36 -19.31
C PRO A 19 -70.53 7.22 -19.59
N SER A 20 -69.86 8.38 -19.50
CA SER A 20 -68.42 8.61 -19.49
C SER A 20 -67.67 7.70 -18.51
N TYR A 21 -66.84 6.79 -19.03
CA TYR A 21 -65.82 6.12 -18.23
C TYR A 21 -64.49 6.88 -18.37
N ALA A 22 -64.15 7.61 -17.31
CA ALA A 22 -62.85 8.23 -17.14
C ALA A 22 -61.76 7.16 -17.13
N GLY A 23 -60.92 7.15 -18.16
CA GLY A 23 -59.75 6.28 -18.22
C GLY A 23 -58.79 6.61 -17.09
N HIS A 24 -58.76 5.76 -16.05
CA HIS A 24 -57.65 5.72 -15.12
C HIS A 24 -56.41 5.21 -15.87
N THR A 25 -55.55 6.13 -16.30
CA THR A 25 -54.22 5.79 -16.79
C THR A 25 -53.41 5.32 -15.58
N VAL A 26 -53.34 4.01 -15.36
CA VAL A 26 -52.39 3.42 -14.42
C VAL A 26 -50.99 3.74 -14.95
N GLN A 27 -50.30 4.68 -14.30
CA GLN A 27 -48.90 4.93 -14.63
C GLN A 27 -48.09 3.66 -14.36
N PRO A 28 -47.29 3.17 -15.31
CA PRO A 28 -46.43 2.02 -15.07
C PRO A 28 -45.45 2.39 -13.97
N SER A 29 -45.42 1.60 -12.89
CA SER A 29 -44.41 1.73 -11.85
C SER A 29 -43.04 1.58 -12.51
N VAL A 30 -42.23 2.63 -12.41
CA VAL A 30 -40.84 2.63 -12.87
C VAL A 30 -40.11 1.59 -12.03
N THR A 31 -40.03 0.36 -12.53
CA THR A 31 -39.21 -0.69 -11.95
C THR A 31 -37.77 -0.32 -12.33
N THR A 32 -37.12 0.50 -11.50
CA THR A 32 -35.71 0.81 -11.66
C THR A 32 -34.93 -0.50 -11.64
N MET A 33 -34.36 -0.89 -12.79
CA MET A 33 -33.53 -2.09 -12.85
C MET A 33 -32.39 -1.98 -11.82
N PRO A 34 -32.10 -3.04 -11.04
CA PRO A 34 -30.97 -3.05 -10.13
C PRO A 34 -29.72 -2.69 -10.94
N LYS A 35 -29.00 -1.63 -10.52
CA LYS A 35 -27.74 -1.23 -11.17
C LYS A 35 -26.87 -2.48 -11.33
N SER A 36 -26.38 -2.71 -12.54
CA SER A 36 -25.39 -3.74 -12.84
C SER A 36 -24.27 -3.66 -11.79
N LYS A 37 -24.24 -4.64 -10.88
CA LYS A 37 -23.19 -4.79 -9.87
C LYS A 37 -22.28 -5.90 -10.36
N ARG A 38 -20.99 -5.60 -10.50
CA ARG A 38 -19.97 -6.63 -10.80
C ARG A 38 -20.07 -7.71 -9.74
N ASP A 39 -20.11 -8.96 -10.18
CA ASP A 39 -20.16 -10.09 -9.26
C ASP A 39 -18.94 -10.05 -8.32
N LYS A 40 -19.22 -10.07 -7.02
CA LYS A 40 -18.20 -9.98 -6.00
C LYS A 40 -17.87 -11.40 -5.57
N LYS A 41 -16.77 -11.94 -6.11
CA LYS A 41 -16.25 -13.24 -5.69
C LYS A 41 -16.04 -13.27 -4.17
N ILE A 42 -16.92 -13.98 -3.45
CA ILE A 42 -16.85 -14.12 -2.00
C ILE A 42 -15.84 -15.23 -1.69
N SER A 43 -14.74 -14.88 -1.03
CA SER A 43 -13.77 -15.87 -0.57
C SER A 43 -14.30 -16.57 0.69
N LEU A 44 -14.24 -17.90 0.73
CA LEU A 44 -14.62 -18.72 1.90
C LEU A 44 -13.56 -18.73 3.02
N THR A 45 -12.57 -17.83 2.95
CA THR A 45 -11.48 -17.77 3.94
C THR A 45 -12.02 -17.37 5.31
N LYS A 46 -11.56 -18.05 6.37
CA LYS A 46 -11.98 -17.83 7.77
C LYS A 46 -11.42 -16.56 8.41
N THR A 47 -10.75 -15.68 7.66
CA THR A 47 -10.13 -14.48 8.22
C THR A 47 -11.16 -13.38 8.41
N THR A 48 -11.52 -13.11 9.67
CA THR A 48 -12.39 -11.99 10.02
C THR A 48 -11.68 -10.65 9.78
N LYS A 49 -12.44 -9.62 9.41
CA LYS A 49 -11.89 -8.28 9.23
C LYS A 49 -11.53 -7.72 10.61
N LYS A 50 -10.30 -7.22 10.74
CA LYS A 50 -9.89 -6.48 11.94
C LYS A 50 -10.69 -5.18 12.05
N GLY A 51 -11.39 -5.01 13.16
CA GLY A 51 -12.34 -3.93 13.40
C GLY A 51 -11.74 -2.75 14.17
N LEU A 52 -12.63 -1.93 14.73
CA LEU A 52 -12.30 -0.81 15.60
C LEU A 52 -11.56 -1.26 16.88
N GLU A 53 -11.96 -2.41 17.43
CA GLU A 53 -11.38 -3.00 18.64
C GLU A 53 -9.86 -3.16 18.54
N THR A 54 -9.33 -3.66 17.42
CA THR A 54 -7.88 -3.81 17.25
C THR A 54 -7.14 -2.47 17.30
N LYS A 55 -7.78 -1.39 16.83
CA LYS A 55 -7.18 -0.04 16.89
C LYS A 55 -7.22 0.51 18.32
N GLN A 56 -8.29 0.24 19.06
CA GLN A 56 -8.40 0.61 20.48
C GLN A 56 -7.36 -0.13 21.32
N ASN A 57 -7.24 -1.45 21.14
CA ASN A 57 -6.22 -2.25 21.82
C ASN A 57 -4.81 -1.74 21.52
N LEU A 58 -4.52 -1.36 20.28
CA LEU A 58 -3.23 -0.75 19.92
C LEU A 58 -2.98 0.55 20.70
N ILE A 59 -3.97 1.43 20.81
CA ILE A 59 -3.85 2.69 21.57
C ILE A 59 -3.58 2.41 23.06
N GLU A 60 -4.32 1.48 23.65
CA GLU A 60 -4.14 1.09 25.05
C GLU A 60 -2.76 0.48 25.31
N GLU A 61 -2.28 -0.40 24.42
CA GLU A 61 -0.94 -0.99 24.51
C GLU A 61 0.17 0.07 24.40
N LEU A 62 0.01 1.03 23.49
CA LEU A 62 0.93 2.15 23.34
C LEU A 62 1.02 2.97 24.63
N ARG A 63 -0.11 3.35 25.22
CA ARG A 63 -0.15 4.12 26.48
C ARG A 63 0.47 3.35 27.64
N LYS A 64 0.16 2.05 27.77
CA LYS A 64 0.81 1.17 28.76
C LYS A 64 2.34 1.14 28.59
N CYS A 65 2.84 1.12 27.35
CA CYS A 65 4.28 1.14 27.09
C CYS A 65 4.91 2.51 27.43
N VAL A 66 4.20 3.62 27.19
CA VAL A 66 4.64 4.96 27.61
C VAL A 66 4.84 5.06 29.13
N ASP A 67 4.06 4.31 29.91
CA ASP A 67 4.20 4.25 31.37
C ASP A 67 5.27 3.28 31.85
N THR A 68 5.51 2.20 31.10
CA THR A 68 6.42 1.12 31.50
C THR A 68 7.88 1.42 31.14
N TYR A 69 8.11 2.10 30.02
CA TYR A 69 9.45 2.30 29.46
C TYR A 69 9.96 3.72 29.65
N LYS A 70 11.27 3.84 29.88
CA LYS A 70 11.95 5.12 30.08
C LYS A 70 12.07 5.94 28.79
N TYR A 71 12.33 5.28 27.66
CA TYR A 71 12.60 5.95 26.40
C TYR A 71 11.64 5.53 25.29
N VAL A 72 11.28 6.52 24.47
CA VAL A 72 10.46 6.36 23.27
C VAL A 72 11.26 6.87 22.08
N PHE A 73 11.47 6.03 21.09
CA PHE A 73 12.15 6.38 19.85
C PHE A 73 11.18 6.28 18.66
N ILE A 74 11.28 7.25 17.75
CA ILE A 74 10.71 7.10 16.41
C ILE A 74 11.82 6.69 15.47
N PHE A 75 11.56 5.63 14.72
CA PHE A 75 12.49 5.15 13.71
C PHE A 75 11.76 5.01 12.37
N SER A 76 12.50 5.27 11.30
CA SER A 76 12.07 4.97 9.94
C SER A 76 12.77 3.71 9.45
N ILE A 77 12.11 3.00 8.53
CA ILE A 77 12.70 1.83 7.88
C ILE A 77 12.69 2.07 6.38
N ALA A 78 13.83 1.83 5.74
CA ALA A 78 13.91 1.69 4.29
C ALA A 78 13.81 0.20 3.91
N ASN A 79 13.04 -0.10 2.86
CA ASN A 79 12.94 -1.43 2.24
C ASN A 79 12.45 -2.54 3.19
N THR A 80 11.40 -2.26 3.97
CA THR A 80 10.88 -3.15 5.03
C THR A 80 10.54 -4.57 4.56
N ARG A 81 10.99 -5.58 5.33
CA ARG A 81 10.57 -6.99 5.21
C ARG A 81 10.14 -7.55 6.56
N ASN A 82 9.08 -8.36 6.56
CA ASN A 82 8.55 -8.97 7.79
C ASN A 82 9.56 -9.88 8.49
N ASN A 83 10.43 -10.59 7.75
CA ASN A 83 11.42 -11.48 8.36
C ASN A 83 12.47 -10.67 9.13
N LYS A 84 13.05 -9.63 8.52
CA LYS A 84 14.02 -8.75 9.16
C LYS A 84 13.46 -8.06 10.41
N LEU A 85 12.19 -7.66 10.36
CA LEU A 85 11.48 -7.14 11.54
C LEU A 85 11.29 -8.17 12.66
N LYS A 86 11.12 -9.45 12.33
CA LYS A 86 11.06 -10.52 13.35
C LYS A 86 12.43 -10.73 13.99
N ASP A 87 13.49 -10.65 13.21
CA ASP A 87 14.87 -10.81 13.69
C ASP A 87 15.22 -9.69 14.69
N ILE A 88 14.91 -8.43 14.33
CA ILE A 88 15.07 -7.28 15.25
C ILE A 88 14.25 -7.47 16.53
N ARG A 89 12.96 -7.84 16.42
CA ARG A 89 12.13 -8.09 17.61
C ARG A 89 12.63 -9.24 18.48
N THR A 90 13.29 -10.23 17.88
CA THR A 90 13.86 -11.37 18.60
C THR A 90 15.16 -11.01 19.30
N ALA A 91 15.99 -10.16 18.70
CA ALA A 91 17.17 -9.59 19.35
C ALA A 91 16.78 -8.63 20.50
N TRP A 92 15.73 -7.83 20.30
CA TRP A 92 15.27 -6.79 21.23
C TRP A 92 13.99 -7.19 21.99
N LYS A 93 13.93 -8.42 22.53
CA LYS A 93 12.75 -8.91 23.30
C LYS A 93 12.39 -8.08 24.53
N HIS A 94 13.37 -7.40 25.11
CA HIS A 94 13.19 -6.52 26.25
C HIS A 94 12.51 -5.19 25.88
N SER A 95 12.44 -4.87 24.59
CA SER A 95 11.86 -3.64 24.04
C SER A 95 10.58 -3.93 23.26
N ARG A 96 9.75 -2.91 23.04
CA ARG A 96 8.48 -3.05 22.31
C ARG A 96 8.48 -2.21 21.04
N PHE A 97 8.23 -2.88 19.91
CA PHE A 97 8.13 -2.25 18.59
C PHE A 97 6.68 -2.21 18.13
N PHE A 98 6.20 -1.02 17.82
CA PHE A 98 4.89 -0.80 17.23
C PHE A 98 5.00 -0.35 15.79
N PHE A 99 4.24 -1.03 14.94
CA PHE A 99 4.00 -0.67 13.54
C PHE A 99 2.51 -0.65 13.33
N GLY A 100 1.95 0.55 13.30
CA GLY A 100 0.52 0.78 13.14
C GLY A 100 0.26 1.85 12.10
N LYS A 101 -1.01 2.16 11.88
CA LYS A 101 -1.37 3.34 11.09
C LYS A 101 -0.89 4.58 11.85
N ASN A 102 -0.07 5.41 11.22
CA ASN A 102 0.55 6.58 11.87
C ASN A 102 -0.47 7.44 12.62
N LYS A 103 -1.62 7.74 12.00
CA LYS A 103 -2.71 8.50 12.64
C LYS A 103 -3.23 7.88 13.95
N VAL A 104 -3.28 6.55 14.06
CA VAL A 104 -3.72 5.87 15.29
C VAL A 104 -2.66 5.99 16.37
N MET A 105 -1.38 5.86 16.01
CA MET A 105 -0.26 6.04 16.94
C MET A 105 -0.17 7.50 17.43
N MET A 106 -0.41 8.48 16.55
CA MET A 106 -0.48 9.90 16.91
C MET A 106 -1.60 10.19 17.92
N ILE A 107 -2.76 9.54 17.80
CA ILE A 107 -3.86 9.67 18.78
C ILE A 107 -3.47 9.05 20.13
N ALA A 108 -2.68 7.97 20.12
CA ALA A 108 -2.25 7.34 21.37
C ALA A 108 -1.29 8.21 22.17
N LEU A 109 -0.35 8.86 21.48
CA LEU A 109 0.70 9.72 22.05
C LEU A 109 0.21 11.18 22.29
N GLY A 110 -0.71 11.64 21.45
CA GLY A 110 -1.27 13.00 21.43
C GLY A 110 -0.78 13.80 20.23
N ASN A 111 -1.69 14.57 19.61
CA ASN A 111 -1.38 15.37 18.41
C ASN A 111 -0.96 16.81 18.74
N GLY A 112 -1.34 17.33 19.91
CA GLY A 112 -1.03 18.67 20.36
C GLY A 112 -0.92 18.74 21.87
N ARG A 113 -0.54 19.92 22.40
CA ARG A 113 -0.32 20.13 23.84
C ARG A 113 -1.54 19.84 24.72
N THR A 114 -2.74 19.99 24.19
CA THR A 114 -3.98 19.77 24.96
C THR A 114 -4.41 18.30 25.03
N ASP A 115 -3.88 17.46 24.14
CA ASP A 115 -4.27 16.05 23.97
C ASP A 115 -3.06 15.12 24.19
N GLU A 116 -1.96 15.65 24.72
CA GLU A 116 -0.78 14.85 24.99
C GLU A 116 -0.96 13.98 26.22
N TYR A 117 -0.52 12.73 26.10
CA TYR A 117 -0.64 11.78 27.21
C TYR A 117 0.36 12.09 28.33
N LYS A 118 1.55 12.58 27.96
CA LYS A 118 2.61 13.05 28.86
C LYS A 118 3.27 14.30 28.28
N ASP A 119 3.94 15.06 29.14
CA ASP A 119 4.57 16.33 28.75
C ASP A 119 5.54 16.16 27.57
N ASN A 120 5.43 17.08 26.61
CA ASN A 120 6.19 17.14 25.37
C ASN A 120 6.08 15.92 24.44
N LEU A 121 5.21 14.94 24.73
CA LEU A 121 5.08 13.74 23.92
C LEU A 121 4.49 14.04 22.52
N HIS A 122 3.69 15.11 22.40
CA HIS A 122 3.18 15.57 21.11
C HIS A 122 4.30 15.94 20.11
N LYS A 123 5.52 16.27 20.57
CA LYS A 123 6.68 16.55 19.69
C LYS A 123 7.11 15.29 18.94
N VAL A 124 7.06 14.13 19.60
CA VAL A 124 7.37 12.81 19.01
C VAL A 124 6.37 12.47 17.91
N SER A 125 5.08 12.72 18.15
CA SER A 125 4.00 12.43 17.20
C SER A 125 4.17 13.12 15.85
N LYS A 126 4.85 14.27 15.78
CA LYS A 126 5.10 15.00 14.53
C LYS A 126 5.98 14.21 13.55
N PHE A 127 6.81 13.30 14.07
CA PHE A 127 7.72 12.46 13.29
C PHE A 127 7.07 11.16 12.80
N LEU A 128 5.79 10.92 13.12
CA LEU A 128 5.03 9.77 12.65
C LEU A 128 4.54 9.96 11.20
N ARG A 129 5.45 10.12 10.24
CA ARG A 129 5.16 10.30 8.80
C ARG A 129 5.97 9.34 7.95
N GLY A 130 5.35 8.77 6.92
CA GLY A 130 5.96 7.75 6.05
C GLY A 130 6.04 6.36 6.69
N GLU A 131 7.03 5.56 6.26
CA GLU A 131 7.33 4.24 6.81
C GLU A 131 8.11 4.36 8.13
N VAL A 132 7.37 4.52 9.21
CA VAL A 132 7.91 4.72 10.56
C VAL A 132 7.25 3.81 11.59
N GLY A 133 7.97 3.57 12.68
CA GLY A 133 7.51 2.83 13.84
C GLY A 133 7.92 3.50 15.15
N VAL A 134 7.34 3.00 16.25
CA VAL A 134 7.65 3.45 17.61
C VAL A 134 8.38 2.32 18.33
N LEU A 135 9.51 2.65 18.96
CA LEU A 135 10.29 1.75 19.80
C LEU A 135 10.24 2.25 21.25
N PHE A 136 9.76 1.41 22.15
CA PHE A 136 9.83 1.61 23.59
C PHE A 136 10.95 0.76 24.17
N THR A 137 11.87 1.37 24.89
CA THR A 137 13.01 0.69 25.48
C THR A 137 13.53 1.38 26.74
N ASN A 138 14.25 0.62 27.56
CA ASN A 138 15.03 1.14 28.69
C ASN A 138 16.52 1.26 28.36
N LYS A 139 16.91 0.96 27.12
CA LYS A 139 18.29 1.11 26.62
C LYS A 139 18.60 2.57 26.32
N THR A 140 19.86 2.92 26.48
CA THR A 140 20.36 4.27 26.24
C THR A 140 20.33 4.62 24.75
N LYS A 141 20.41 5.92 24.45
CA LYS A 141 20.45 6.44 23.09
C LYS A 141 21.61 5.84 22.30
N GLU A 142 22.78 5.75 22.91
CA GLU A 142 24.02 5.30 22.31
C GLU A 142 23.90 3.83 21.90
N GLU A 143 23.40 2.97 22.79
CA GLU A 143 23.16 1.54 22.51
C GLU A 143 22.17 1.34 21.36
N VAL A 144 21.09 2.14 21.32
CA VAL A 144 20.09 2.08 20.26
C VAL A 144 20.69 2.52 18.92
N GLN A 145 21.41 3.64 18.89
CA GLN A 145 22.03 4.17 17.67
C GLN A 145 23.10 3.24 17.13
N GLU A 146 23.96 2.68 17.99
CA GLU A 146 25.01 1.75 17.59
C GLU A 146 24.42 0.48 16.96
N TYR A 147 23.42 -0.13 17.61
CA TYR A 147 22.79 -1.33 17.09
C TYR A 147 22.15 -1.11 15.71
N PHE A 148 21.33 -0.06 15.56
CA PHE A 148 20.63 0.19 14.29
C PHE A 148 21.55 0.71 13.17
N SER A 149 22.66 1.35 13.51
CA SER A 149 23.67 1.74 12.52
C SER A 149 24.42 0.54 11.94
N ASN A 150 24.64 -0.48 12.77
CA ASN A 150 25.31 -1.73 12.39
C ASN A 150 24.36 -2.74 11.73
N PHE A 151 23.06 -2.69 12.04
CA PHE A 151 22.07 -3.58 11.46
C PHE A 151 21.68 -3.14 10.04
N LYS A 152 22.48 -3.60 9.06
CA LYS A 152 22.25 -3.40 7.63
C LYS A 152 22.29 -4.75 6.92
N GLU A 153 21.27 -5.01 6.11
CA GLU A 153 21.20 -6.25 5.35
C GLU A 153 20.75 -5.97 3.92
N MET A 154 21.42 -6.62 2.96
CA MET A 154 21.04 -6.54 1.55
C MET A 154 19.80 -7.38 1.27
N ASP A 155 19.01 -6.95 0.29
CA ASP A 155 17.78 -7.61 -0.13
C ASP A 155 17.50 -7.34 -1.62
N PHE A 156 16.57 -8.12 -2.17
CA PHE A 156 16.12 -7.98 -3.56
C PHE A 156 15.25 -6.74 -3.72
N ALA A 157 15.58 -5.95 -4.75
CA ALA A 157 14.78 -4.81 -5.14
C ALA A 157 13.36 -5.21 -5.56
N ARG A 158 12.45 -4.25 -5.44
CA ARG A 158 11.08 -4.33 -5.94
C ARG A 158 10.88 -3.26 -7.01
N ALA A 159 9.76 -3.37 -7.72
CA ALA A 159 9.36 -2.35 -8.67
C ALA A 159 9.32 -0.97 -7.99
N GLY A 160 9.84 0.05 -8.66
CA GLY A 160 9.95 1.42 -8.17
C GLY A 160 11.21 1.72 -7.33
N ASN A 161 11.95 0.70 -6.87
CA ASN A 161 13.25 0.97 -6.24
C ASN A 161 14.27 1.44 -7.28
N LYS A 162 15.15 2.36 -6.88
CA LYS A 162 16.25 2.83 -7.74
C LYS A 162 17.37 1.79 -7.76
N ALA A 163 17.90 1.50 -8.95
CA ALA A 163 19.01 0.57 -9.12
C ALA A 163 20.32 1.15 -8.56
N ARG A 164 20.98 0.41 -7.66
CA ARG A 164 22.25 0.82 -7.04
C ARG A 164 23.45 0.66 -7.99
N MET A 165 23.39 -0.32 -8.88
CA MET A 165 24.43 -0.62 -9.86
C MET A 165 23.79 -1.00 -11.19
N ALA A 166 24.53 -0.82 -12.29
CA ALA A 166 24.10 -1.28 -13.59
C ALA A 166 24.31 -2.80 -13.71
N ILE A 167 23.36 -3.52 -14.31
CA ILE A 167 23.46 -4.96 -14.54
C ILE A 167 23.22 -5.23 -16.01
N THR A 168 24.18 -5.93 -16.61
CA THR A 168 24.07 -6.52 -17.94
C THR A 168 24.30 -8.02 -17.80
N LEU A 169 23.50 -8.81 -18.50
CA LEU A 169 23.64 -10.25 -18.57
C LEU A 169 24.32 -10.61 -19.89
N ASP A 170 25.43 -11.32 -19.81
CA ASP A 170 26.20 -11.75 -20.99
C ASP A 170 25.48 -12.87 -21.74
N GLU A 171 25.66 -12.91 -23.07
CA GLU A 171 25.17 -14.00 -23.89
C GLU A 171 25.77 -15.35 -23.49
N GLY A 172 24.97 -16.41 -23.57
CA GLY A 172 25.44 -17.75 -23.22
C GLY A 172 24.44 -18.62 -22.47
N PRO A 173 24.84 -19.84 -22.12
CA PRO A 173 23.97 -20.81 -21.45
C PRO A 173 23.71 -20.40 -19.99
N LEU A 174 22.44 -20.32 -19.61
CA LEU A 174 21.96 -20.07 -18.25
C LEU A 174 21.67 -21.39 -17.53
N THR A 175 22.73 -22.10 -17.14
CA THR A 175 22.65 -23.45 -16.53
C THR A 175 22.00 -23.46 -15.14
N GLN A 176 21.87 -22.31 -14.49
CA GLN A 176 21.20 -22.17 -13.19
C GLN A 176 19.68 -22.34 -13.27
N PHE A 177 19.08 -22.24 -14.47
CA PHE A 177 17.64 -22.34 -14.63
C PHE A 177 17.23 -23.68 -15.29
N PRO A 178 16.14 -24.31 -14.80
CA PRO A 178 15.58 -25.48 -15.48
C PRO A 178 14.94 -25.07 -16.81
N HIS A 179 14.89 -25.99 -17.77
CA HIS A 179 14.31 -25.76 -19.09
C HIS A 179 12.84 -25.29 -19.05
N SER A 180 12.08 -25.66 -18.02
CA SER A 180 10.68 -25.25 -17.81
C SER A 180 10.51 -23.77 -17.49
N MET A 181 11.56 -23.09 -17.03
CA MET A 181 11.54 -21.66 -16.71
C MET A 181 11.79 -20.77 -17.93
N GLU A 182 12.18 -21.34 -19.06
CA GLU A 182 12.49 -20.58 -20.28
C GLU A 182 11.33 -19.69 -20.75
N PRO A 183 10.06 -20.17 -20.82
CA PRO A 183 8.95 -19.31 -21.23
C PRO A 183 8.73 -18.14 -20.26
N GLN A 184 8.97 -18.34 -18.96
CA GLN A 184 8.86 -17.27 -17.96
C GLN A 184 9.97 -16.23 -18.15
N LEU A 185 11.21 -16.65 -18.41
CA LEU A 185 12.33 -15.73 -18.67
C LEU A 185 12.07 -14.89 -19.93
N ARG A 186 11.56 -15.52 -20.99
CA ARG A 186 11.13 -14.82 -22.21
C ARG A 186 10.01 -13.82 -21.95
N GLN A 187 9.02 -14.17 -21.13
CA GLN A 187 7.94 -13.26 -20.75
C GLN A 187 8.43 -12.03 -19.96
N LEU A 188 9.52 -12.17 -19.20
CA LEU A 188 10.17 -11.06 -18.49
C LEU A 188 10.99 -10.15 -19.42
N GLY A 189 11.07 -10.46 -20.73
CA GLY A 189 11.78 -9.66 -21.72
C GLY A 189 13.20 -10.14 -22.05
N LEU A 190 13.66 -11.24 -21.46
CA LEU A 190 14.97 -11.81 -21.78
C LEU A 190 14.95 -12.50 -23.16
N PRO A 191 15.92 -12.23 -24.04
CA PRO A 191 16.04 -12.92 -25.32
C PRO A 191 16.60 -14.33 -25.13
N THR A 192 15.77 -15.27 -24.65
CA THR A 192 16.18 -16.67 -24.39
C THR A 192 15.63 -17.64 -25.44
N ALA A 193 16.38 -18.74 -25.64
CA ALA A 193 15.92 -19.93 -26.36
C ALA A 193 16.50 -21.20 -25.74
N LEU A 194 15.86 -22.35 -25.98
CA LEU A 194 16.40 -23.65 -25.61
C LEU A 194 17.39 -24.13 -26.68
N LYS A 195 18.67 -24.23 -26.34
CA LYS A 195 19.70 -24.88 -27.18
C LYS A 195 20.09 -26.20 -26.51
N LYS A 196 19.82 -27.33 -27.19
CA LYS A 196 20.09 -28.69 -26.67
C LYS A 196 19.51 -28.93 -25.26
N GLY A 197 18.32 -28.39 -24.99
CA GLY A 197 17.64 -28.54 -23.69
C GLY A 197 18.12 -27.59 -22.59
N VAL A 198 19.09 -26.71 -22.85
CA VAL A 198 19.59 -25.70 -21.90
C VAL A 198 19.07 -24.32 -22.28
N VAL A 199 18.58 -23.57 -21.29
CA VAL A 199 18.18 -22.17 -21.47
C VAL A 199 19.43 -21.37 -21.86
N THR A 200 19.40 -20.69 -23.00
CA THR A 200 20.53 -19.89 -23.49
C THR A 200 20.05 -18.48 -23.80
N LEU A 201 20.75 -17.48 -23.27
CA LEU A 201 20.57 -16.09 -23.64
C LEU A 201 21.20 -15.87 -25.02
N LEU A 202 20.43 -15.32 -25.96
CA LEU A 202 20.82 -15.21 -27.38
C LEU A 202 21.74 -14.02 -27.68
N LYS A 203 21.73 -13.01 -26.83
CA LYS A 203 22.52 -11.78 -26.92
C LYS A 203 22.62 -11.15 -25.55
N ASP A 204 23.61 -10.28 -25.36
CA ASP A 204 23.73 -9.49 -24.14
C ASP A 204 22.44 -8.69 -23.88
N HIS A 205 22.05 -8.61 -22.61
CA HIS A 205 20.84 -7.92 -22.20
C HIS A 205 21.10 -7.02 -20.99
N GLU A 206 20.98 -5.71 -21.21
CA GLU A 206 21.02 -4.72 -20.14
C GLU A 206 19.71 -4.78 -19.34
N VAL A 207 19.80 -5.15 -18.06
CA VAL A 207 18.65 -5.24 -17.17
C VAL A 207 18.30 -3.86 -16.62
N CYS A 208 19.28 -3.12 -16.10
CA CYS A 208 19.06 -1.77 -15.55
C CYS A 208 20.37 -0.97 -15.51
N LYS A 209 20.25 0.37 -15.46
CA LYS A 209 21.36 1.30 -15.21
C LYS A 209 21.30 1.87 -13.81
N VAL A 210 22.41 2.43 -13.35
CA VAL A 210 22.48 3.10 -12.04
C VAL A 210 21.47 4.25 -11.97
N GLY A 211 20.67 4.28 -10.92
CA GLY A 211 19.70 5.35 -10.65
C GLY A 211 18.30 5.12 -11.25
N ASP A 212 18.14 4.19 -12.19
CA ASP A 212 16.86 3.91 -12.83
C ASP A 212 15.84 3.30 -11.85
N ALA A 213 14.58 3.72 -11.96
CA ALA A 213 13.49 3.09 -11.23
C ALA A 213 13.15 1.73 -11.87
N LEU A 214 13.34 0.65 -11.11
CA LEU A 214 13.18 -0.71 -11.61
C LEU A 214 11.73 -1.03 -11.96
N THR A 215 11.51 -1.64 -13.13
CA THR A 215 10.22 -2.20 -13.51
C THR A 215 9.93 -3.51 -12.75
N PRO A 216 8.67 -3.97 -12.69
CA PRO A 216 8.34 -5.29 -12.13
C PRO A 216 9.11 -6.44 -12.78
N GLU A 217 9.33 -6.37 -14.09
CA GLU A 217 10.07 -7.38 -14.86
C GLU A 217 11.55 -7.37 -14.49
N GLN A 218 12.19 -6.20 -14.45
CA GLN A 218 13.59 -6.05 -14.06
C GLN A 218 13.83 -6.54 -12.62
N ALA A 219 12.97 -6.14 -11.67
CA ALA A 219 13.07 -6.60 -10.29
C ALA A 219 12.91 -8.13 -10.17
N ARG A 220 12.05 -8.75 -10.99
CA ARG A 220 11.91 -10.21 -11.06
C ARG A 220 13.14 -10.89 -11.65
N ILE A 221 13.73 -10.32 -12.70
CA ILE A 221 15.00 -10.82 -13.28
C ILE A 221 16.08 -10.78 -12.21
N LEU A 222 16.32 -9.63 -11.57
CA LEU A 222 17.34 -9.47 -10.52
C LEU A 222 17.17 -10.51 -9.40
N LYS A 223 15.92 -10.75 -8.97
CA LYS A 223 15.62 -11.77 -7.96
C LYS A 223 15.92 -13.20 -8.44
N LEU A 224 15.61 -13.54 -9.69
CA LEU A 224 15.89 -14.86 -10.26
C LEU A 224 17.39 -15.11 -10.39
N PHE A 225 18.17 -14.08 -10.68
CA PHE A 225 19.62 -14.12 -10.74
C PHE A 225 20.30 -13.92 -9.37
N ASN A 226 19.51 -13.90 -8.29
CA ASN A 226 19.99 -13.73 -6.91
C ASN A 226 20.85 -12.47 -6.71
N ILE A 227 20.48 -11.36 -7.37
CA ILE A 227 21.17 -10.07 -7.27
C ILE A 227 20.41 -9.16 -6.31
N GLU A 228 21.03 -8.87 -5.16
CA GLU A 228 20.49 -7.97 -4.14
C GLU A 228 20.90 -6.52 -4.46
N MET A 229 19.91 -5.62 -4.43
CA MET A 229 20.05 -4.25 -4.95
C MET A 229 19.68 -3.17 -3.94
N VAL A 230 18.94 -3.54 -2.90
CA VAL A 230 18.46 -2.61 -1.88
C VAL A 230 19.01 -3.01 -0.52
N GLU A 231 19.24 -2.01 0.31
CA GLU A 231 19.65 -2.21 1.69
C GLU A 231 18.43 -1.99 2.60
N PHE A 232 18.16 -2.96 3.46
CA PHE A 232 17.30 -2.77 4.63
C PHE A 232 18.09 -1.96 5.66
N LYS A 233 17.55 -0.80 6.04
CA LYS A 233 18.17 0.10 7.01
C LYS A 233 17.10 0.65 7.94
N VAL A 234 17.43 0.70 9.22
CA VAL A 234 16.63 1.37 10.26
C VAL A 234 17.33 2.66 10.67
N THR A 235 16.58 3.73 10.72
CA THR A 235 17.09 5.08 10.98
C THR A 235 16.33 5.70 12.13
N ILE A 236 17.02 6.11 13.20
CA ILE A 236 16.39 6.75 14.36
C ILE A 236 16.20 8.25 14.08
N LYS A 237 14.95 8.72 14.14
CA LYS A 237 14.58 10.11 13.86
C LYS A 237 14.59 10.99 15.11
N CYS A 238 13.98 10.53 16.18
CA CYS A 238 13.91 11.28 17.44
C CYS A 238 13.75 10.36 18.65
N MET A 239 13.96 10.95 19.83
CA MET A 239 13.91 10.31 21.14
C MET A 239 13.12 11.19 22.11
N TRP A 240 12.42 10.56 23.03
CA TRP A 240 11.79 11.21 24.18
C TRP A 240 11.98 10.41 25.46
N ASN A 241 12.19 11.12 26.57
CA ASN A 241 12.39 10.55 27.90
C ASN A 241 11.15 10.74 28.77
N SER A 242 10.64 9.63 29.31
CA SER A 242 9.43 9.57 30.12
C SER A 242 9.56 10.21 31.50
N GLU A 243 10.78 10.23 32.05
CA GLU A 243 11.03 10.79 33.40
C GLU A 243 11.22 12.30 33.38
N THR A 244 11.95 12.82 32.38
CA THR A 244 12.28 14.25 32.29
C THR A 244 11.38 15.03 31.35
N GLY A 245 10.63 14.35 30.46
CA GLY A 245 9.87 15.00 29.40
C GLY A 245 10.75 15.57 28.28
N ASP A 246 12.05 15.27 28.29
CA ASP A 246 13.00 15.78 27.31
C ASP A 246 12.75 15.15 25.94
N PHE A 247 12.79 15.99 24.91
CA PHE A 247 12.67 15.59 23.52
C PHE A 247 13.96 15.95 22.79
N GLU A 248 14.53 14.97 22.09
CA GLU A 248 15.74 15.14 21.29
C GLU A 248 15.49 14.70 19.83
N LYS A 249 15.83 15.58 18.87
CA LYS A 249 15.86 15.23 17.45
C LYS A 249 17.24 14.63 17.14
N LEU A 250 17.27 13.42 16.59
CA LEU A 250 18.52 12.68 16.34
C LEU A 250 18.93 12.69 14.87
N GLN A 251 17.98 12.89 13.96
CA GLN A 251 18.26 13.17 12.56
C GLN A 251 17.25 14.15 11.98
N GLY A 252 17.76 15.07 11.16
CA GLY A 252 16.99 15.82 10.20
C GLY A 252 17.73 17.06 9.74
N GLU A 253 18.44 16.91 8.61
CA GLU A 253 18.76 18.01 7.70
C GLU A 253 18.52 17.59 6.24
N GLU A 254 18.79 16.34 5.83
CA GLU A 254 18.65 15.94 4.42
C GLU A 254 17.22 15.59 3.93
N GLU A 255 16.25 15.31 4.83
CA GLU A 255 14.88 14.94 4.44
C GLU A 255 13.89 16.13 4.42
N GLU A 256 14.24 17.29 4.99
CA GLU A 256 13.34 18.45 5.05
C GLU A 256 13.17 19.16 3.71
N GLU A 257 14.19 19.15 2.84
CA GLU A 257 14.13 19.76 1.51
C GLU A 257 13.30 18.91 0.52
N ALA A 258 13.33 17.59 0.63
CA ALA A 258 12.51 16.71 -0.21
C ALA A 258 11.03 16.73 0.17
N MET A 259 10.71 16.90 1.47
CA MET A 259 9.34 16.87 1.98
C MET A 259 8.53 18.15 1.70
N GLN A 260 9.19 19.31 1.54
CA GLN A 260 8.49 20.54 1.16
C GLN A 260 7.96 20.48 -0.28
N HIS A 261 8.59 19.70 -1.15
CA HIS A 261 8.14 19.55 -2.54
C HIS A 261 6.87 18.68 -2.65
N ASP A 262 6.78 17.59 -1.86
CA ASP A 262 5.63 16.68 -1.89
C ASP A 262 4.37 17.27 -1.23
N GLU A 263 4.50 18.06 -0.15
CA GLU A 263 3.36 18.73 0.49
C GLU A 263 2.72 19.80 -0.40
N VAL A 264 3.51 20.45 -1.26
CA VAL A 264 3.00 21.45 -2.21
C VAL A 264 2.20 20.77 -3.33
N GLU A 265 2.64 19.61 -3.83
CA GLU A 265 1.92 18.86 -4.87
C GLU A 265 0.59 18.28 -4.37
N GLU A 266 0.55 17.69 -3.17
CA GLU A 266 -0.67 17.10 -2.61
C GLU A 266 -1.72 18.18 -2.27
N ASN A 267 -1.29 19.35 -1.80
CA ASN A 267 -2.18 20.50 -1.59
C ASN A 267 -2.69 21.11 -2.90
N ASN A 268 -1.89 21.09 -3.96
CA ASN A 268 -2.30 21.62 -5.26
C ASN A 268 -3.26 20.67 -5.99
N SER A 269 -3.09 19.35 -5.82
CA SER A 269 -4.00 18.34 -6.35
C SER A 269 -5.37 18.36 -5.65
N ASN A 270 -5.42 18.68 -4.36
CA ASN A 270 -6.67 18.77 -3.59
C ASN A 270 -7.42 20.10 -3.78
N ARG A 271 -6.87 21.05 -4.54
CA ARG A 271 -7.51 22.35 -4.82
C ARG A 271 -8.40 22.33 -6.07
N TRP A 272 -8.37 21.26 -6.85
CA TRP A 272 -9.13 21.09 -8.10
C TRP A 272 -10.01 19.82 -8.13
N THR A 273 -10.43 19.32 -6.97
CA THR A 273 -11.48 18.29 -6.81
C THR A 273 -12.59 18.77 -5.91
#